data_AF-A0A2D7IFJ3-F1
#
_entry.id   AF-A0A2D7IFJ3-F1
#
_cell.length_a   1.000
_cell.length_b   1.000
_cell.length_c   1.000
_cell.angle_alpha   90.00
_cell.angle_beta   90.00
_cell.angle_gamma   90.00
#
_symmetry.space_group_name_H-M   'P 1'
#
loop_
_entity.id
_entity.type
_entity.pdbx_description
1 polymer ?
#
loop_
_entity_poly.entity_id
_entity_poly.type
_entity_poly.pdbx_seq_one_letter_code
_entity_poly.pdbx_strand_id
1 'polypeptide(L)' 'MSGQSKKMKKLKKLHGWLDKKVIQLTEDRKKDRSQESKTVLVRLKKQKLTIKDAITELTKNEN' A
#
# COMPACT_ATOMS: atom_id res chain seq x y z
N MET A 1 7.14 21.78 -12.60
CA MET A 1 6.40 20.74 -11.85
C MET A 1 6.77 20.81 -10.37
N SER A 2 5.91 21.40 -9.55
CA SER A 2 6.09 21.57 -8.10
C SER A 2 6.39 20.24 -7.40
N GLY A 3 7.27 20.25 -6.38
CA GLY A 3 7.74 19.04 -5.68
C GLY A 3 6.64 18.19 -5.06
N GLN A 4 5.51 18.80 -4.67
CA GLN A 4 4.33 18.13 -4.14
C GLN A 4 3.71 17.15 -5.15
N SER A 5 3.55 17.56 -6.42
CA SER A 5 3.00 16.69 -7.47
C SER A 5 3.84 15.42 -7.71
N LYS A 6 5.18 15.53 -7.59
CA LYS A 6 6.11 14.40 -7.72
C LYS A 6 5.99 13.44 -6.54
N LYS A 7 5.86 13.97 -5.32
CA LYS A 7 5.65 13.17 -4.10
C LYS A 7 4.33 12.40 -4.16
N MET A 8 3.24 13.07 -4.57
CA MET A 8 1.93 12.43 -4.70
C MET A 8 1.94 11.29 -5.73
N LYS A 9 2.55 11.51 -6.90
CA LYS A 9 2.69 10.46 -7.94
C LYS A 9 3.46 9.24 -7.43
N LYS A 10 4.54 9.43 -6.66
CA LYS A 10 5.32 8.34 -6.05
C LYS A 10 4.47 7.53 -5.07
N LEU A 11 3.72 8.21 -4.19
CA LEU A 11 2.86 7.55 -3.21
C LEU A 11 1.72 6.76 -3.89
N LYS A 12 1.06 7.34 -4.89
CA LYS A 12 0.03 6.65 -5.68
C LYS A 12 0.58 5.40 -6.39
N LYS A 13 1.77 5.49 -6.99
CA LYS A 13 2.43 4.34 -7.63
C LYS A 13 2.74 3.23 -6.63
N LEU A 14 3.30 3.59 -5.47
CA LEU A 14 3.62 2.63 -4.41
C LEU A 14 2.36 1.97 -3.83
N HIS A 15 1.31 2.76 -3.57
CA HIS A 15 0.02 2.23 -3.12
C HIS A 15 -0.57 1.24 -4.13
N GLY A 16 -0.53 1.57 -5.43
CA GLY A 16 -1.02 0.67 -6.48
C GLY A 16 -0.22 -0.63 -6.58
N TRP A 17 1.10 -0.58 -6.39
CA TRP A 17 1.93 -1.79 -6.36
C TRP A 17 1.63 -2.66 -5.13
N LEU A 18 1.51 -2.05 -3.94
CA LEU A 18 1.16 -2.75 -2.70
C LEU A 18 -0.21 -3.40 -2.79
N ASP A 19 -1.18 -2.74 -3.40
CA ASP A 19 -2.52 -3.28 -3.59
C ASP A 19 -2.52 -4.56 -4.43
N LYS A 20 -1.86 -4.51 -5.60
CA LYS A 20 -1.67 -5.70 -6.47
C LYS A 20 -0.97 -6.83 -5.71
N LYS A 21 0.06 -6.51 -4.92
CA LYS A 21 0.83 -7.52 -4.17
C LYS A 21 0.02 -8.13 -3.03
N VAL A 22 -0.78 -7.33 -2.32
CA VAL A 22 -1.69 -7.82 -1.27
C VAL A 22 -2.76 -8.73 -1.85
N ILE A 23 -3.32 -8.41 -3.03
CA ILE A 23 -4.29 -9.27 -3.72
C ILE A 23 -3.63 -10.61 -4.07
N GLN A 24 -2.46 -10.58 -4.73
CA GLN A 24 -1.71 -11.79 -5.08
C GLN A 24 -1.46 -12.68 -3.85
N LEU A 25 -0.91 -12.13 -2.76
CA LEU A 25 -0.61 -12.90 -1.55
C LEU A 25 -1.86 -13.35 -0.79
N THR A 26 -2.98 -12.66 -0.94
CA THR A 26 -4.26 -13.10 -0.37
C THR A 26 -4.77 -14.34 -1.09
N GLU A 27 -4.61 -14.41 -2.41
CA GLU A 27 -4.91 -15.60 -3.20
C GLU A 27 -3.93 -16.75 -2.89
N ASP A 28 -2.62 -16.46 -2.80
CA ASP A 28 -1.61 -17.46 -2.44
C ASP A 28 -1.89 -18.07 -1.06
N ARG A 29 -2.37 -17.26 -0.09
CA ARG A 29 -2.76 -17.75 1.25
C ARG A 29 -3.96 -18.69 1.28
N LYS A 30 -4.76 -18.76 0.21
CA LYS A 30 -5.82 -19.79 0.11
C LYS A 30 -5.20 -21.18 -0.03
N LYS A 31 -4.00 -21.27 -0.59
CA LYS A 31 -3.23 -22.51 -0.78
C LYS A 31 -2.25 -22.74 0.37
N ASP A 32 -1.45 -21.74 0.72
CA ASP A 32 -0.51 -21.80 1.86
C ASP A 32 -1.02 -20.99 3.06
N ARG A 33 -1.47 -21.70 4.10
CA ARG A 33 -1.93 -21.08 5.35
C ARG A 33 -0.87 -20.99 6.45
N SER A 34 0.42 -21.11 6.13
CA SER A 34 1.50 -20.94 7.09
C SER A 34 1.48 -19.58 7.82
N GLN A 35 2.09 -19.53 9.00
CA GLN A 35 2.19 -18.30 9.79
C GLN A 35 3.14 -17.28 9.16
N GLU A 36 4.12 -17.75 8.39
CA GLU A 36 5.08 -16.91 7.69
C GLU A 36 4.39 -16.08 6.61
N SER A 37 3.61 -16.73 5.73
CA SER A 37 2.85 -16.04 4.69
C SER A 37 1.76 -15.13 5.28
N LYS A 38 1.17 -15.48 6.43
CA LYS A 38 0.32 -14.56 7.21
C LYS A 38 1.06 -13.29 7.65
N THR A 39 2.27 -13.44 8.19
CA THR A 39 3.06 -12.33 8.73
C THR A 39 3.47 -11.36 7.63
N VAL A 40 3.92 -11.88 6.49
CA VAL A 40 4.24 -11.08 5.30
C VAL A 40 3.02 -10.30 4.80
N LEU A 41 1.86 -10.96 4.67
CA LEU A 41 0.63 -10.32 4.22
C LEU A 41 0.18 -9.19 5.15
N VAL A 42 0.23 -9.40 6.47
CA VAL A 42 -0.14 -8.38 7.46
C VAL A 42 0.79 -7.18 7.38
N ARG A 43 2.11 -7.39 7.23
CA ARG A 43 3.09 -6.31 7.09
C ARG A 43 2.79 -5.45 5.86
N LEU A 44 2.51 -6.07 4.71
CA LEU A 44 2.17 -5.35 3.48
C LEU A 44 0.85 -4.60 3.58
N LYS A 45 -0.17 -5.18 4.23
CA LYS A 45 -1.44 -4.49 4.49
C LYS A 45 -1.25 -3.25 5.36
N LYS A 46 -0.42 -3.33 6.41
CA LYS A 46 -0.08 -2.17 7.26
C LYS A 46 0.63 -1.08 6.46
N GLN A 47 1.63 -1.45 5.65
CA GLN A 47 2.32 -0.48 4.77
C GLN A 47 1.37 0.20 3.79
N LYS A 48 0.44 -0.57 3.19
CA LYS A 48 -0.59 -0.02 2.30
C LYS A 48 -1.46 1.02 3.04
N LEU A 49 -1.88 0.71 4.27
CA LEU A 49 -2.70 1.61 5.08
C LEU A 49 -1.95 2.92 5.38
N THR A 50 -0.71 2.84 5.87
CA THR A 50 0.12 4.02 6.15
C THR A 50 0.29 4.93 4.93
N ILE A 51 0.44 4.36 3.73
CA ILE A 51 0.55 5.14 2.49
C ILE A 51 -0.79 5.74 2.09
N LYS A 52 -1.89 5.02 2.26
CA LYS A 52 -3.24 5.55 2.03
C LYS A 52 -3.50 6.75 2.94
N ASP A 53 -3.13 6.65 4.20
CA ASP A 53 -3.26 7.74 5.18
C ASP A 53 -2.39 8.93 4.76
N ALA A 54 -1.13 8.69 4.37
CA ALA A 54 -0.25 9.75 3.87
C ALA A 54 -0.78 10.45 2.61
N ILE A 55 -1.42 9.72 1.68
CA ILE A 55 -2.08 10.32 0.51
C ILE A 55 -3.28 11.16 0.95
N THR A 56 -4.07 10.65 1.88
CA THR A 56 -5.27 11.32 2.40
C THR A 56 -4.90 12.64 3.08
N GLU A 57 -3.89 12.62 3.95
CA GLU A 57 -3.38 13.81 4.64
C GLU A 57 -2.81 14.85 3.66
N LEU A 58 -2.05 14.42 2.65
CA LEU A 58 -1.59 15.33 1.60
C LEU A 58 -2.75 15.96 0.80
N THR A 59 -3.82 15.20 0.57
CA THR A 59 -4.98 15.69 -0.19
C THR A 59 -5.82 16.67 0.65
N LYS A 60 -5.96 16.42 1.96
CA LYS A 60 -6.66 17.33 2.88
C LYS A 60 -5.93 18.65 3.05
N ASN A 61 -4.60 18.63 3.12
CA ASN A 61 -3.78 19.85 3.30
C ASN A 61 -3.74 20.75 2.04
N GLU A 62 -4.21 20.27 0.88
CA GLU A 62 -4.29 21.05 -0.35
C GLU A 62 -5.67 21.73 -0.55
N ASN A 63 -6.66 21.42 0.29
CA ASN A 63 -8.01 22.03 0.30
C ASN A 63 -8.16 23.02 1.47
#